data_AF-A0A1G5TEI9-F1
#
_entry.id   AF-A0A1G5TEI9-F1
#
_cell.length_a   1.000
_cell.length_b   1.000
_cell.length_c   1.000
_cell.angle_alpha   90.00
_cell.angle_beta   90.00
_cell.angle_gamma   90.00
#
_symmetry.space_group_name_H-M   'P 1'
#
loop_
_entity.id
_entity.type
_entity.pdbx_description
1 polymer ?
#
loop_
_entity_poly.entity_id
_entity_poly.type
_entity_poly.pdbx_seq_one_letter_code
_entity_poly.pdbx_strand_id
1 'polypeptide(L)' 'MVACETLISARRIDAASGAAAPAPSEAGCHHIPRGDVGPVEQRALIGSTPYECVIVANAGRCLWLVP' A
#
# COMPACT_ATOMS: atom_id res chain seq x y z
N MET A 1 3.88 5.21 6.70
CA MET A 1 3.51 5.09 5.27
C MET A 1 2.21 4.30 5.19
N VAL A 2 1.47 4.36 4.07
CA VAL A 2 0.22 3.60 3.93
C VAL A 2 0.51 2.27 3.25
N ALA A 3 -0.05 1.20 3.79
CA ALA A 3 -0.07 -0.12 3.18
C ALA A 3 -1.51 -0.64 3.14
N CYS A 4 -1.85 -1.36 2.09
CA CYS A 4 -3.19 -1.87 1.85
C CYS A 4 -3.18 -3.37 1.62
N GLU A 5 -4.23 -4.04 2.07
CA GLU A 5 -4.43 -5.48 1.86
C GLU A 5 -4.55 -5.88 0.38
N THR A 6 -4.95 -4.95 -0.48
CA THR A 6 -5.09 -5.17 -1.93
C THR A 6 -4.37 -4.09 -2.73
N LEU A 7 -3.85 -4.50 -3.89
CA LEU A 7 -3.21 -3.60 -4.85
C LEU A 7 -4.16 -2.50 -5.34
N ILE A 8 -5.45 -2.82 -5.52
CA ILE A 8 -6.45 -1.87 -5.99
C ILE A 8 -6.71 -0.77 -4.96
N SER A 9 -6.76 -1.12 -3.67
CA SER A 9 -6.90 -0.13 -2.60
C SER A 9 -5.66 0.76 -2.49
N ALA A 10 -4.45 0.19 -2.65
CA ALA A 10 -3.23 1.00 -2.71
C ALA A 10 -3.26 2.01 -3.86
N ARG A 11 -3.71 1.58 -5.06
CA ARG A 11 -3.87 2.47 -6.22
C ARG A 11 -4.88 3.59 -5.99
N ARG A 12 -6.00 3.29 -5.33
CA ARG A 12 -7.03 4.28 -5.01
C ARG A 12 -6.51 5.36 -4.06
N ILE A 13 -5.78 4.95 -3.02
CA ILE A 13 -5.14 5.89 -2.08
C ILE A 13 -4.10 6.76 -2.81
N ASP A 14 -3.22 6.16 -3.61
CA ASP A 14 -2.22 6.88 -4.41
C ASP A 14 -2.89 7.93 -5.32
N ALA A 15 -3.90 7.52 -6.08
CA ALA A 15 -4.67 8.41 -6.96
C ALA A 15 -5.41 9.53 -6.20
N ALA A 16 -5.92 9.24 -5.01
CA ALA A 16 -6.60 10.22 -4.15
C ALA A 16 -5.63 11.20 -3.50
N SER A 17 -4.40 10.76 -3.17
CA SER A 17 -3.35 11.57 -2.55
C SER A 17 -2.78 12.63 -3.50
N GLY A 18 -2.87 12.40 -4.82
CA GLY A 18 -2.58 13.39 -5.85
C GLY A 18 -3.63 14.52 -5.96
N ALA A 19 -4.85 14.28 -5.47
CA ALA A 19 -5.84 15.33 -5.28
C ALA A 19 -5.68 15.89 -3.86
N ALA A 20 -5.81 17.20 -3.67
CA ALA A 20 -5.61 17.86 -2.36
C ALA A 20 -6.67 17.50 -1.28
N ALA A 21 -7.24 16.30 -1.32
CA ALA A 21 -8.19 15.77 -0.37
C ALA A 21 -7.47 14.93 0.70
N PRO A 22 -7.95 14.93 1.96
CA PRO A 22 -7.47 13.98 2.95
C PRO A 22 -7.66 12.55 2.40
N ALA A 23 -6.59 11.76 2.41
CA ALA A 23 -6.62 10.40 1.87
C ALA A 23 -7.79 9.64 2.50
N PRO A 24 -8.66 9.01 1.69
CA PRO A 24 -9.82 8.31 2.22
C PRO A 24 -9.34 7.22 3.18
N SER A 25 -10.01 7.07 4.33
CA SER A 25 -9.85 5.86 5.15
C SER A 25 -10.44 4.70 4.37
N GLU A 26 -9.66 4.11 3.47
CA GLU A 26 -10.08 2.96 2.68
C GLU A 26 -9.98 1.69 3.54
N ALA A 27 -11.06 0.89 3.55
CA ALA A 27 -11.10 -0.35 4.29
C ALA A 27 -9.95 -1.28 3.85
N GLY A 28 -9.19 -1.78 4.82
CA GLY A 28 -8.01 -2.62 4.55
C GLY A 28 -6.73 -1.82 4.24
N CYS A 29 -6.74 -0.49 4.26
CA CYS A 29 -5.55 0.34 4.24
C CYS A 29 -5.24 0.90 5.63
N HIS A 30 -3.97 0.86 6.03
CA HIS A 30 -3.54 1.32 7.33
C HIS A 30 -2.15 1.95 7.27
N HIS A 31 -1.88 2.83 8.23
CA HIS A 31 -0.53 3.37 8.41
C HIS A 31 0.35 2.33 9.09
N ILE A 32 1.46 1.99 8.45
CA ILE A 32 2.49 1.14 9.04
C ILE A 32 3.77 1.96 9.36
N PRO A 33 4.45 1.64 10.47
CA PRO A 33 5.80 2.10 10.74
C PRO A 33 6.75 1.62 9.65
N ARG A 34 7.70 2.47 9.25
CA ARG A 34 8.71 2.09 8.23
C ARG A 34 9.62 0.95 8.71
N GLY A 35 9.79 0.80 10.02
CA GLY A 35 10.55 -0.31 10.63
C GLY A 35 9.87 -1.68 10.51
N ASP A 36 8.56 -1.71 10.22
CA ASP A 36 7.79 -2.94 10.08
C ASP A 36 7.73 -3.45 8.63
N VAL A 37 8.32 -2.69 7.69
CA VAL A 37 8.42 -3.07 6.28
C VAL A 37 9.51 -4.11 6.11
N GLY A 38 9.09 -5.35 5.90
CA GLY A 38 9.97 -6.47 5.60
C GLY A 38 10.38 -6.55 4.12
N PRO A 39 10.89 -7.71 3.68
CA PRO A 39 11.27 -7.92 2.29
C PRO A 39 10.05 -7.84 1.37
N VAL A 40 10.32 -7.46 0.12
CA VAL A 40 9.33 -7.46 -0.96
C VAL A 40 9.04 -8.91 -1.36
N GLU A 41 7.78 -9.32 -1.24
CA GLU A 41 7.30 -10.62 -1.69
C GLU A 41 6.88 -10.57 -3.16
N GLN A 42 6.22 -9.47 -3.57
CA GLN A 42 5.67 -9.33 -4.91
C GLN A 42 5.78 -7.89 -5.43
N ARG A 43 5.77 -7.74 -6.75
CA ARG A 43 5.74 -6.44 -7.43
C ARG A 43 4.68 -6.44 -8.51
N ALA A 44 4.01 -5.32 -8.67
CA ALA A 44 3.04 -5.11 -9.72
C ALA A 44 3.19 -3.71 -10.32
N LEU A 45 2.72 -3.55 -11.56
CA LEU A 45 2.64 -2.27 -12.23
C LEU A 45 1.17 -1.96 -12.52
N ILE A 46 0.73 -0.76 -12.16
CA ILE A 46 -0.54 -0.21 -12.66
C ILE A 46 -0.21 1.02 -13.48
N GLY A 47 -0.42 0.90 -14.81
CA GLY A 47 0.15 1.86 -15.76
C GLY A 47 1.68 1.80 -15.70
N SER A 48 2.30 2.94 -15.40
CA SER A 48 3.76 3.07 -15.21
C SER A 48 4.18 3.18 -13.73
N THR A 49 3.23 3.06 -12.79
CA THR A 49 3.51 3.17 -11.35
C THR A 49 3.83 1.80 -10.76
N PRO A 50 5.02 1.60 -10.15
CA PRO A 50 5.36 0.35 -9.46
C PRO A 50 4.73 0.29 -8.07
N TYR A 51 4.20 -0.87 -7.71
CA TYR A 51 3.70 -1.20 -6.38
C TYR A 51 4.44 -2.42 -5.86
N GLU A 52 4.72 -2.40 -4.56
CA GLU A 52 5.45 -3.47 -3.88
C GLU A 52 4.56 -4.06 -2.79
N CYS A 53 4.42 -5.39 -2.78
CA CYS A 53 3.81 -6.13 -1.70
C CYS A 53 4.92 -6.58 -0.74
N VAL A 54 4.88 -6.08 0.48
CA VAL A 54 5.92 -6.34 1.49
C VAL A 54 5.39 -7.22 2.60
N ILE A 55 6.27 -8.07 3.14
CA ILE A 55 5.94 -8.86 4.32
C ILE A 55 5.86 -7.92 5.53
N VAL A 56 4.73 -7.92 6.21
CA VAL A 56 4.53 -7.24 7.49
C VAL A 56 4.22 -8.28 8.54
N ALA A 57 4.90 -8.18 9.69
CA ALA A 57 4.73 -9.11 10.79
C ALA A 57 3.24 -9.18 11.20
N ASN A 58 2.75 -10.39 11.47
CA ASN A 58 1.36 -10.68 11.90
C ASN A 58 0.23 -10.36 10.89
N ALA A 59 0.53 -10.00 9.63
CA ALA A 59 -0.52 -9.72 8.64
C ALA A 59 -1.08 -10.99 7.95
N GLY A 60 -0.37 -12.13 8.01
CA GLY A 60 -0.76 -13.39 7.36
C GLY A 60 -0.68 -13.40 5.82
N ARG A 61 -0.51 -12.22 5.21
CA ARG A 61 -0.26 -11.97 3.78
C ARG A 61 0.61 -10.71 3.63
N CYS A 62 1.28 -10.56 2.50
CA CYS A 62 1.97 -9.31 2.19
C CYS A 62 0.97 -8.15 2.04
N LEU A 63 1.43 -6.93 2.29
CA LEU A 63 0.65 -5.70 2.14
C LEU A 63 1.25 -4.83 1.04
N TRP A 64 0.38 -4.24 0.22
CA TRP A 64 0.76 -3.38 -0.89
C TRP A 64 1.05 -1.96 -0.40
N LEU A 65 2.28 -1.51 -0.59
CA LEU A 65 2.69 -0.15 -0.26
C LEU A 65 2.09 0.84 -1.25
N VAL A 66 1.61 1.97 -0.71
CA VAL A 66 1.33 3.17 -1.49
C VAL A 66 2.67 3.86 -1.79
N PRO A 67 3.01 4.11 -3.07
CA PRO A 67 4.26 4.76 -3.47
C PRO A 67 4.47 6.18 -2.91
#